data_AF-A0A923D3L7-F1
#
_entry.id   AF-A0A923D3L7-F1
#
_cell.length_a   1.000
_cell.length_b   1.000
_cell.length_c   1.000
_cell.angle_alpha   90.00
_cell.angle_beta   90.00
_cell.angle_gamma   90.00
#
_symmetry.space_group_name_H-M   'P 1'
#
loop_
_entity.id
_entity.type
_entity.pdbx_description
1 polymer ?
#
loop_
_entity_poly.entity_id
_entity_poly.type
_entity_poly.pdbx_seq_one_letter_code
_entity_poly.pdbx_strand_id
1 'polypeptide(L)'
;MENQHEHTCRRCGKCCLADFIAYASPEDQQRWRDEGRQDVLDMIEREHAVWMGDHLVSSQDGHYLRGCPFLAWDEDHSCCTIYETRPRICRKYEPGSSEICSQFKSYHQATAHENK
;
A
#
# COMPACT_ATOMS: atom_id res chain seq x y z
N MET A 1 7.55 -4.62 29.09
CA MET A 1 6.93 -5.50 28.08
C MET A 1 5.71 -4.77 27.57
N GLU A 2 5.66 -4.53 26.25
CA GLU A 2 4.53 -4.12 25.40
C GLU A 2 3.52 -3.09 25.92
N ASN A 3 3.73 -1.82 25.54
CA ASN A 3 2.62 -0.92 25.18
C ASN A 3 2.53 -0.86 23.65
N GLN A 4 2.10 -1.96 23.02
CA GLN A 4 1.60 -1.90 21.66
C GLN A 4 0.14 -1.44 21.76
N HIS A 5 -0.09 -0.14 21.67
CA HIS A 5 -1.41 0.33 21.29
C HIS A 5 -1.73 -0.29 19.93
N GLU A 6 -2.66 -1.25 19.88
CA GLU A 6 -3.13 -1.91 18.66
C GLU A 6 -3.81 -0.86 17.78
N HIS A 7 -3.00 -0.10 17.03
CA HIS A 7 -3.49 0.73 15.96
C HIS A 7 -3.89 -0.20 14.82
N THR A 8 -5.13 -0.65 14.81
CA THR A 8 -5.67 -1.46 13.72
C THR A 8 -5.83 -0.61 12.45
N CYS A 9 -5.64 -1.21 11.28
CA CYS A 9 -5.85 -0.52 10.01
C CYS A 9 -7.32 -0.14 9.85
N ARG A 10 -7.62 1.16 9.68
CA ARG A 10 -8.99 1.67 9.42
C ARG A 10 -9.50 1.42 8.00
N ARG A 11 -8.73 0.71 7.16
CA ARG A 11 -9.10 0.45 5.75
C ARG A 11 -9.49 1.71 4.97
N CYS A 12 -8.76 2.81 5.20
CA CYS A 12 -9.04 4.12 4.61
C CYS A 12 -8.49 4.34 3.19
N GLY A 13 -7.74 3.38 2.63
CA GLY A 13 -7.23 3.43 1.26
C GLY A 13 -6.03 4.34 1.01
N LYS A 14 -5.65 5.23 1.95
CA LYS A 14 -4.57 6.22 1.72
C LYS A 14 -3.23 5.63 1.30
N CYS A 15 -2.78 4.54 1.93
CA CYS A 15 -1.52 3.89 1.53
C CYS A 15 -1.62 3.19 0.16
N CYS A 16 -2.82 2.74 -0.23
CA CYS A 16 -3.06 2.21 -1.57
C CYS A 16 -3.11 3.34 -2.62
N LEU A 17 -3.68 4.50 -2.29
CA LEU A 17 -3.66 5.68 -3.16
C LEU A 17 -2.23 6.22 -3.39
N ALA A 18 -1.32 6.00 -2.43
CA ALA A 18 0.11 6.30 -2.57
C ALA A 18 0.89 5.25 -3.40
N ASP A 19 0.22 4.22 -3.90
CA ASP A 19 0.74 3.22 -4.85
C ASP A 19 2.03 2.50 -4.43
N PHE A 20 2.08 2.02 -3.19
CA PHE A 20 3.27 1.31 -2.67
C PHE A 20 3.62 0.03 -3.44
N ILE A 21 2.67 -0.53 -4.20
CA ILE A 21 2.89 -1.71 -5.04
C ILE A 21 3.90 -1.44 -6.17
N ALA A 22 4.07 -0.18 -6.59
CA ALA A 22 5.13 0.21 -7.53
C ALA A 22 6.55 -0.08 -6.99
N TYR A 23 6.70 -0.26 -5.68
CA TYR A 23 7.95 -0.67 -5.02
C TYR A 23 8.01 -2.16 -4.68
N ALA A 24 7.18 -3.00 -5.31
CA ALA A 24 7.26 -4.46 -5.16
C ALA A 24 8.67 -4.95 -5.55
N SER A 25 9.29 -5.73 -4.67
CA SER A 25 10.67 -6.18 -4.89
C SER A 25 10.75 -7.35 -5.88
N PRO A 26 11.92 -7.65 -6.45
CA PRO A 26 12.10 -8.84 -7.30
C PRO A 26 11.68 -10.13 -6.59
N GLU A 27 11.87 -10.21 -5.26
CA GLU A 27 11.42 -11.35 -4.45
C GLU A 27 9.89 -11.43 -4.35
N ASP A 28 9.18 -10.30 -4.29
CA ASP A 28 7.72 -10.28 -4.36
C ASP A 28 7.24 -10.82 -5.72
N GLN A 29 7.87 -10.40 -6.81
CA GLN A 29 7.55 -10.88 -8.14
C GLN A 29 7.85 -12.38 -8.31
N GLN A 30 8.98 -12.86 -7.76
CA GLN A 30 9.31 -14.27 -7.79
C GLN A 30 8.29 -15.09 -7.00
N ARG A 31 7.92 -14.64 -5.80
CA ARG A 31 6.88 -15.28 -5.01
C ARG A 31 5.56 -15.38 -5.79
N TRP A 32 5.13 -14.31 -6.47
CA TRP A 32 3.90 -14.37 -7.28
C TRP A 32 3.98 -15.36 -8.44
N ARG A 33 5.15 -15.52 -9.07
CA ARG A 33 5.38 -16.58 -10.07
C ARG A 33 5.23 -17.97 -9.45
N ASP A 34 5.84 -18.19 -8.30
CA ASP A 34 5.81 -19.49 -7.60
C ASP A 34 4.39 -19.82 -7.08
N GLU A 35 3.61 -18.80 -6.69
CA GLU A 35 2.20 -18.92 -6.27
C GLU A 35 1.22 -19.04 -7.47
N GLY A 36 1.70 -18.92 -8.71
CA GLY A 36 0.84 -18.93 -9.91
C GLY A 36 -0.05 -17.70 -10.06
N ARG A 37 0.32 -16.58 -9.43
CA ARG A 37 -0.43 -15.31 -9.43
C ARG A 37 -0.11 -14.44 -10.66
N GLN A 38 -0.34 -15.03 -11.84
CA GLN A 38 -0.14 -14.33 -13.11
C GLN A 38 -1.06 -13.10 -13.24
N ASP A 39 -2.24 -13.14 -12.62
CA ASP A 39 -3.17 -12.00 -12.52
C ASP A 39 -2.53 -10.76 -11.88
N VAL A 40 -1.65 -10.94 -10.89
CA VAL A 40 -0.94 -9.83 -10.22
C VAL A 40 0.19 -9.32 -11.09
N LEU A 41 0.94 -10.23 -11.71
CA LEU A 41 2.06 -9.90 -12.59
C LEU A 41 1.59 -9.13 -13.82
N ASP A 42 0.55 -9.63 -14.50
CA ASP A 42 -0.03 -9.01 -15.69
C ASP A 42 -0.60 -7.62 -15.39
N MET A 43 -1.17 -7.42 -14.19
CA MET A 43 -1.67 -6.11 -13.77
C MET A 43 -0.54 -5.12 -13.53
N ILE A 44 0.52 -5.53 -12.82
CA ILE A 44 1.69 -4.66 -12.59
C ILE A 44 2.40 -4.32 -13.89
N GLU A 45 2.53 -5.31 -14.78
CA GLU A 45 3.05 -5.09 -16.13
C GLU A 45 2.13 -4.11 -16.86
N ARG A 46 0.84 -4.37 -17.00
CA ARG A 46 -0.11 -3.49 -17.70
C ARG A 46 -0.08 -2.04 -17.21
N GLU A 47 -0.13 -1.83 -15.90
CA GLU A 47 -0.16 -0.46 -15.37
C GLU A 47 1.14 0.27 -15.66
N HIS A 48 2.29 -0.44 -15.74
CA HIS A 48 3.57 0.15 -16.11
C HIS A 48 3.85 1.43 -15.30
N ALA A 49 3.46 1.43 -14.03
CA ALA A 49 3.35 2.63 -13.20
C ALA A 49 4.72 3.27 -12.98
N VAL A 50 4.88 4.51 -13.43
CA VAL A 50 6.10 5.31 -13.21
C VAL A 50 5.75 6.66 -12.63
N TRP A 51 6.59 7.12 -11.70
CA TRP A 51 6.51 8.48 -11.17
C TRP A 51 7.06 9.47 -12.19
N MET A 52 6.22 10.42 -12.60
CA MET A 52 6.59 11.54 -13.46
C MET A 52 6.37 12.84 -12.68
N GLY A 53 7.41 13.28 -11.96
CA GLY A 53 7.32 14.41 -11.04
C GLY A 53 6.51 14.04 -9.79
N ASP A 54 5.35 14.67 -9.61
CA ASP A 54 4.46 14.52 -8.45
C ASP A 54 3.23 13.62 -8.72
N HIS A 55 3.16 13.01 -9.90
CA HIS A 55 2.05 12.14 -10.29
C HIS A 55 2.53 10.79 -10.85
N LEU A 56 1.70 9.76 -10.68
CA LEU A 56 1.88 8.47 -11.31
C LEU A 56 1.21 8.44 -12.69
N VAL A 57 1.93 7.92 -13.67
CA VAL A 57 1.40 7.68 -15.00
C VAL A 57 1.72 6.25 -15.44
N SER A 58 0.89 5.70 -16.31
CA SER A 58 1.28 4.49 -17.03
C SER A 58 2.37 4.83 -18.03
N SER A 59 3.50 4.13 -17.99
CA SER A 59 4.56 4.30 -18.99
C SER A 59 4.17 3.77 -20.37
N GLN A 60 3.03 3.07 -20.48
CA GLN A 60 2.57 2.49 -21.74
C GLN A 60 1.84 3.50 -22.64
N ASP A 61 0.96 4.33 -22.06
CA ASP A 61 0.12 5.28 -22.81
C ASP A 61 0.06 6.69 -22.19
N GLY A 62 0.69 6.90 -21.03
CA GLY A 62 0.80 8.19 -20.35
C GLY A 62 -0.43 8.61 -19.54
N HIS A 63 -1.44 7.74 -19.36
CA HIS A 63 -2.62 8.12 -18.57
C HIS A 63 -2.29 8.19 -17.07
N TYR A 64 -3.00 9.05 -16.34
CA TYR A 64 -2.80 9.23 -14.90
C TYR A 64 -3.32 8.03 -14.11
N LEU A 65 -2.45 7.46 -13.29
CA LEU A 65 -2.84 6.45 -12.32
C LEU A 65 -3.32 7.13 -11.05
N ARG A 66 -4.46 6.66 -10.55
CA ARG A 66 -5.16 7.25 -9.39
C ARG A 66 -4.74 6.59 -8.06
N GLY A 67 -3.84 5.62 -8.13
CA GLY A 67 -3.35 4.82 -7.02
C GLY A 67 -3.10 3.37 -7.43
N CYS A 68 -2.91 2.51 -6.43
CA CYS A 68 -2.70 1.08 -6.62
C CYS A 68 -3.83 0.41 -7.42
N PRO A 69 -3.52 -0.38 -8.46
CA PRO A 69 -4.54 -1.08 -9.27
C PRO A 69 -5.33 -2.13 -8.48
N PHE A 70 -4.79 -2.58 -7.34
CA PHE A 70 -5.45 -3.55 -6.47
C PHE A 70 -6.31 -2.89 -5.38
N LEU A 71 -6.47 -1.56 -5.41
CA LEU A 71 -7.41 -0.84 -4.56
C LEU A 71 -8.84 -1.01 -5.09
N ALA A 72 -9.71 -1.55 -4.24
CA ALA A 72 -11.14 -1.55 -4.46
C ALA A 72 -11.87 -0.82 -3.32
N TRP A 73 -13.07 -0.35 -3.61
CA TRP A 73 -13.95 0.34 -2.67
C TRP A 73 -15.20 -0.50 -2.46
N ASP A 74 -15.53 -0.75 -1.20
CA ASP A 74 -16.67 -1.54 -0.75
C ASP A 74 -17.49 -0.66 0.20
N GLU A 75 -18.63 -0.15 -0.27
CA GLU A 75 -19.56 0.80 0.37
C GLU A 75 -18.90 1.88 1.26
N ASP A 76 -18.46 1.51 2.46
CA ASP A 76 -17.90 2.39 3.47
C ASP A 76 -16.36 2.30 3.66
N HIS A 77 -15.69 1.31 3.07
CA HIS A 77 -14.28 1.02 3.32
C HIS A 77 -13.51 0.62 2.05
N SER A 78 -12.19 0.80 2.06
CA SER A 78 -11.33 0.23 1.02
C SER A 78 -10.97 -1.24 1.29
N CYS A 79 -10.70 -1.98 0.23
CA CYS A 79 -10.10 -3.31 0.29
C CYS A 79 -8.95 -3.42 -0.71
N CYS A 80 -7.97 -4.28 -0.37
CA CYS A 80 -6.92 -4.66 -1.29
C CYS A 80 -7.30 -6.03 -1.87
N THR A 81 -7.48 -6.12 -3.18
CA THR A 81 -7.92 -7.37 -3.83
C THR A 81 -6.87 -8.48 -3.76
N ILE A 82 -5.62 -8.13 -3.45
CA ILE A 82 -4.50 -9.07 -3.28
C ILE A 82 -4.02 -9.17 -1.82
N TYR A 83 -4.87 -8.84 -0.83
CA TYR A 83 -4.48 -8.65 0.57
C TYR A 83 -3.52 -9.74 1.12
N GLU A 84 -3.82 -11.01 0.85
CA GLU A 84 -3.02 -12.15 1.34
C GLU A 84 -1.60 -12.19 0.74
N THR A 85 -1.45 -11.89 -0.55
CA THR A 85 -0.16 -11.94 -1.27
C THR A 85 0.47 -10.56 -1.50
N ARG A 86 0.01 -9.55 -0.76
CA ARG A 86 0.57 -8.18 -0.83
C ARG A 86 2.10 -8.19 -0.76
N PRO A 87 2.76 -7.28 -1.48
CA PRO A 87 4.21 -7.18 -1.47
C PRO A 87 4.72 -6.87 -0.07
N ARG A 88 5.99 -7.16 0.18
CA ARG A 88 6.61 -6.99 1.49
C ARG A 88 6.49 -5.57 2.02
N ILE A 89 6.61 -4.56 1.15
CA ILE A 89 6.47 -3.15 1.52
C ILE A 89 5.09 -2.83 2.11
N CYS A 90 4.02 -3.37 1.50
CA CYS A 90 2.66 -3.22 1.98
C CYS A 90 2.39 -4.03 3.26
N ARG A 91 2.99 -5.23 3.38
CA ARG A 91 2.82 -6.10 4.55
C ARG A 91 3.49 -5.54 5.81
N LYS A 92 4.62 -4.85 5.64
CA LYS A 92 5.36 -4.19 6.74
C LYS A 92 4.80 -2.81 7.10
N TYR A 93 3.83 -2.30 6.36
CA TYR A 93 3.27 -0.99 6.63
C TYR A 93 2.32 -1.04 7.83
N GLU A 94 2.80 -0.52 8.97
CA GLU A 94 2.04 -0.48 10.21
C GLU A 94 1.14 0.76 10.27
N PRO A 95 -0.09 0.67 10.79
CA PRO A 95 -0.96 1.84 10.90
C PRO A 95 -0.35 2.91 11.82
N GLY A 96 -0.22 4.13 11.31
CA GLY A 96 0.40 5.25 12.02
C GLY A 96 1.89 5.43 11.78
N SER A 97 2.57 4.49 11.13
CA SER A 97 4.03 4.52 10.90
C SER A 97 4.55 5.62 9.96
N SER A 98 3.67 6.30 9.22
CA SER A 98 4.03 7.29 8.20
C SER A 98 2.92 8.33 8.03
N GLU A 99 3.27 9.56 7.64
CA GLU A 99 2.36 10.68 7.38
C GLU A 99 1.26 10.36 6.35
N ILE A 100 1.48 9.38 5.49
CA ILE A 100 0.48 8.87 4.54
C ILE A 100 -0.71 8.24 5.28
N CYS A 101 -0.47 7.65 6.46
CA CYS A 101 -1.52 7.01 7.25
C CYS A 101 -2.43 8.06 7.87
N SER A 102 -3.75 7.85 7.78
CA SER A 102 -4.74 8.71 8.48
C SER A 102 -4.57 8.73 10.01
N GLN A 103 -3.85 7.75 10.57
CA GLN A 103 -3.62 7.62 12.01
C GLN A 103 -2.27 8.19 12.48
N PHE A 104 -1.46 8.77 11.58
CA PHE A 104 -0.12 9.28 11.92
C PHE A 104 -0.12 10.25 13.12
N LYS A 105 -0.98 11.27 13.08
CA LYS A 105 -1.06 12.28 14.14
C LYS A 105 -1.45 11.66 15.49
N SER A 106 -2.47 10.80 15.51
CA SER A 106 -2.90 10.13 16.73
C SER A 106 -1.82 9.20 17.30
N TYR A 107 -1.09 8.49 16.43
CA TYR A 107 0.00 7.60 16.82
C TYR A 107 1.14 8.38 17.49
N HIS A 108 1.57 9.48 16.87
CA HIS A 108 2.70 10.27 17.38
C HIS A 108 2.35 11.17 18.57
N GLN A 109 1.07 11.55 18.73
CA GLN A 109 0.62 12.25 19.95
C GLN A 109 0.57 11.31 21.17
N ALA A 110 0.15 10.06 20.98
CA ALA A 110 0.11 9.06 22.05
C ALA A 110 1.53 8.68 22.52
N THR A 111 2.43 8.40 21.58
CA THR A 111 3.83 8.03 21.89
C THR A 111 4.67 9.19 22.45
N ALA A 112 4.32 10.44 22.15
CA ALA A 112 4.97 11.61 22.75
C ALA A 112 4.59 11.81 24.24
N HIS A 113 3.41 11.34 24.65
CA HIS A 113 2.96 11.40 26.05
C HIS A 113 3.55 10.28 26.93
N GLU A 114 3.97 9.16 26.35
CA GLU A 114 4.60 8.04 27.08
C GLU A 114 6.09 8.25 27.39
N ASN A 115 6.74 9.22 26.75
CA ASN A 115 8.17 9.52 26.91
C ASN A 115 8.47 10.68 27.88
N LYS A 116 7.53 11.02 28.77
CA LYS A 116 7.65 12.11 29.76
C LYS A 116 7.38 11.59 31.17
#